data_AF-A0AA35P8D2-F1
#
_entry.id   AF-A0AA35P8D2-F1
#
_cell.length_a   1.000
_cell.length_b   1.000
_cell.length_c   1.000
_cell.angle_alpha   90.00
_cell.angle_beta   90.00
_cell.angle_gamma   90.00
#
_symmetry.space_group_name_H-M   'P 1'
#
loop_
_entity.id
_entity.type
_entity.pdbx_description
1 polymer ?
#
loop_
_entity_poly.entity_id
_entity_poly.type
_entity_poly.pdbx_seq_one_letter_code
_entity_poly.pdbx_strand_id
1 'polypeptide(L)'
;TEGISFRIQTSAKGPLGADILLKLLFHLPIGYPSSLPNISVSSEQLTRTQCAAVKGRLLEEAERHFSQPMVHELILWIQQNLKHAVERAEASVCSGESTLSTDGPEEDGVWIALLHLDHMRAKGKYVKTIEKWCADLKLTGRLMFMGKMILILLQGDRRSIK
;
A
#
# COMPACT_ATOMS: atom_id res chain seq x y z
N THR A 1 -13.15 9.22 -0.35
CA THR A 1 -12.62 9.51 -1.69
C THR A 1 -13.63 9.02 -2.68
N GLU A 2 -14.25 9.93 -3.42
CA GLU A 2 -15.25 9.56 -4.42
C GLU A 2 -14.53 9.02 -5.67
N GLY A 3 -14.92 7.84 -6.14
CA GLY A 3 -14.21 7.13 -7.21
C GLY A 3 -14.52 5.63 -7.21
N ILE A 4 -14.06 4.93 -8.24
CA ILE A 4 -14.26 3.48 -8.39
C ILE A 4 -13.03 2.76 -7.87
N SER A 5 -13.21 1.84 -6.93
CA SER A 5 -12.13 0.99 -6.44
C SER A 5 -12.40 -0.46 -6.82
N PHE A 6 -11.42 -1.14 -7.40
CA PHE A 6 -11.52 -2.56 -7.70
C PHE A 6 -10.19 -3.25 -7.50
N ARG A 7 -10.27 -4.53 -7.15
CA ARG A 7 -9.11 -5.41 -6.96
C ARG A 7 -9.02 -6.38 -8.13
N ILE A 8 -7.83 -6.49 -8.70
CA ILE A 8 -7.49 -7.44 -9.74
C ILE A 8 -6.44 -8.39 -9.19
N GLN A 9 -6.69 -9.68 -9.35
CA GLN A 9 -5.72 -10.71 -9.04
C GLN A 9 -5.15 -11.23 -10.35
N THR A 10 -3.84 -11.18 -10.50
CA THR A 10 -3.13 -11.63 -11.69
C THR A 10 -1.94 -12.50 -11.31
N SER A 11 -1.64 -13.51 -12.11
CA SER A 11 -0.36 -14.21 -12.05
C SER A 11 0.62 -13.56 -13.02
N ALA A 12 1.90 -13.57 -12.67
CA ALA A 12 2.98 -13.08 -13.51
C ALA A 12 4.22 -13.96 -13.29
N LYS A 13 5.02 -14.17 -14.34
CA LYS A 13 6.21 -15.03 -14.23
C LYS A 13 7.25 -14.34 -13.36
N GLY A 14 7.57 -14.92 -12.21
CA GLY A 14 8.59 -14.45 -11.29
C GLY A 14 10.02 -14.69 -11.78
N PRO A 15 11.03 -14.12 -11.09
CA PRO A 15 12.44 -14.26 -11.46
C PRO A 15 12.87 -15.74 -11.55
N LEU A 16 12.37 -16.60 -10.67
CA LEU A 16 12.63 -18.05 -10.65
C LEU A 16 11.78 -18.87 -11.65
N GLY A 17 11.01 -18.21 -12.53
CA GLY A 17 10.13 -18.87 -13.50
C GLY A 17 8.83 -19.44 -12.92
N ALA A 18 8.66 -19.39 -11.59
CA ALA A 18 7.40 -19.69 -10.91
C ALA A 18 6.37 -18.56 -11.11
N ASP A 19 5.10 -18.91 -11.20
CA ASP A 19 4.02 -17.94 -11.28
C ASP A 19 3.79 -17.27 -9.91
N ILE A 20 4.03 -15.96 -9.88
CA ILE A 20 3.81 -15.11 -8.71
C ILE A 20 2.40 -14.55 -8.76
N LEU A 21 1.65 -14.75 -7.67
CA LEU A 21 0.34 -14.17 -7.51
C LEU A 21 0.44 -12.72 -7.02
N LEU A 22 -0.09 -11.79 -7.81
CA LEU A 22 -0.16 -10.36 -7.52
C LEU A 22 -1.61 -9.97 -7.25
N LYS A 23 -1.83 -9.28 -6.14
CA LYS A 23 -3.09 -8.63 -5.78
C LYS A 23 -2.89 -7.12 -5.99
N LEU A 24 -3.45 -6.61 -7.07
CA LEU A 24 -3.43 -5.20 -7.46
C LEU A 24 -4.75 -4.55 -7.05
N LEU A 25 -4.68 -3.44 -6.32
CA LEU A 25 -5.84 -2.62 -6.00
C LEU A 25 -5.72 -1.30 -6.75
N PHE A 26 -6.70 -1.01 -7.60
CA PHE A 26 -6.81 0.24 -8.32
C PHE A 26 -7.91 1.08 -7.69
N HIS A 27 -7.59 2.34 -7.41
CA HIS A 27 -8.55 3.37 -7.06
C HIS A 27 -8.53 4.42 -8.16
N LEU A 28 -9.61 4.46 -8.94
CA LEU A 28 -9.82 5.42 -10.02
C LEU A 28 -10.56 6.63 -9.45
N PRO A 29 -9.92 7.82 -9.36
CA PRO A 29 -10.60 9.04 -9.00
C PRO A 29 -11.59 9.47 -10.09
N ILE A 30 -12.54 10.36 -9.76
CA ILE A 30 -13.53 10.89 -10.72
C ILE A 30 -12.87 11.56 -11.95
N GLY A 31 -11.66 12.11 -11.79
CA GLY A 31 -10.89 12.74 -12.87
C GLY A 31 -10.16 11.78 -13.81
N TYR A 32 -10.26 10.46 -13.60
CA TYR A 32 -9.64 9.47 -14.47
C TYR A 32 -10.28 9.48 -15.87
N PRO A 33 -9.52 9.41 -16.98
CA PRO A 33 -8.07 9.14 -17.10
C PRO A 33 -7.16 10.38 -17.09
N SER A 34 -7.71 11.59 -16.90
CA SER A 34 -6.94 12.85 -16.79
C SER A 34 -6.25 13.03 -15.43
N SER A 35 -6.40 12.07 -14.51
CA SER A 35 -5.66 11.96 -13.27
C SER A 35 -5.20 10.52 -13.06
N LEU A 36 -4.02 10.33 -12.48
CA LEU A 36 -3.44 9.00 -12.29
C LEU A 36 -4.28 8.14 -11.33
N PRO A 37 -4.35 6.82 -11.58
CA PRO A 37 -4.95 5.89 -10.64
C PRO A 37 -4.05 5.73 -9.41
N ASN A 38 -4.63 5.59 -8.22
CA ASN A 38 -3.88 5.16 -7.04
C ASN A 38 -3.80 3.62 -7.05
N ILE A 39 -2.56 3.10 -7.07
CA ILE A 39 -2.26 1.68 -7.23
C ILE A 39 -1.63 1.16 -5.93
N SER A 40 -2.18 0.07 -5.39
CA SER A 40 -1.55 -0.69 -4.32
C SER A 40 -1.22 -2.10 -4.77
N VAL A 41 0.01 -2.53 -4.51
CA VAL A 41 0.54 -3.84 -4.92
C VAL A 41 0.78 -4.68 -3.68
N SER A 42 0.27 -5.91 -3.67
CA SER A 42 0.50 -6.87 -2.61
C SER A 42 0.71 -8.27 -3.17
N SER A 43 1.64 -9.01 -2.59
CA SER A 43 1.90 -10.42 -2.92
C SER A 43 2.36 -11.14 -1.66
N GLU A 44 2.03 -12.42 -1.57
CA GLU A 44 2.52 -13.30 -0.49
C GLU A 44 3.94 -13.80 -0.77
N GLN A 45 4.39 -13.72 -2.02
CA GLN A 45 5.69 -14.23 -2.48
C GLN A 45 6.75 -13.13 -2.66
N LEU A 46 6.34 -11.85 -2.64
CA LEU A 46 7.26 -10.71 -2.77
C LEU A 46 7.45 -10.02 -1.42
N THR A 47 8.66 -9.51 -1.20
CA THR A 47 8.96 -8.68 -0.03
C THR A 47 8.30 -7.31 -0.14
N ARG A 48 8.19 -6.60 0.99
CA ARG A 48 7.59 -5.25 1.03
C ARG A 48 8.36 -4.25 0.16
N THR A 49 9.68 -4.39 0.06
CA THR A 49 10.53 -3.53 -0.78
C THR A 49 10.32 -3.81 -2.26
N GLN A 50 10.23 -5.09 -2.66
CA GLN A 50 9.91 -5.48 -4.04
C GLN A 50 8.51 -4.99 -4.45
N CYS A 51 7.51 -5.11 -3.57
CA CYS A 51 6.15 -4.58 -3.83
C CYS A 51 6.16 -3.06 -4.02
N ALA A 52 6.95 -2.33 -3.23
CA ALA A 52 7.09 -0.88 -3.36
C ALA A 52 7.79 -0.48 -4.67
N ALA A 53 8.85 -1.21 -5.05
CA ALA A 53 9.52 -1.00 -6.34
C ALA A 53 8.55 -1.24 -7.52
N VAL A 54 7.79 -2.35 -7.48
CA VAL A 54 6.77 -2.65 -8.49
C VAL A 54 5.70 -1.56 -8.56
N LYS A 55 5.23 -1.05 -7.41
CA LYS A 55 4.29 0.09 -7.36
C LYS A 55 4.88 1.30 -8.07
N GLY A 56 6.13 1.68 -7.78
CA GLY A 56 6.80 2.83 -8.41
C GLY A 56 6.85 2.70 -9.93
N ARG A 57 7.23 1.52 -10.43
CA ARG A 57 7.29 1.25 -11.87
C ARG A 57 5.93 1.28 -12.56
N LEU A 58 4.89 0.79 -11.89
CA LEU A 58 3.52 0.87 -12.39
C LEU A 58 3.03 2.32 -12.49
N LEU A 59 3.45 3.21 -11.58
CA LEU A 59 3.13 4.63 -11.66
C LEU A 59 3.90 5.32 -12.79
N GLU A 60 5.18 5.00 -13.01
CA GLU A 60 5.95 5.48 -14.16
C GLU A 60 5.28 5.12 -15.49
N GLU A 61 4.80 3.87 -15.64
CA GLU A 61 4.06 3.48 -16.85
C GLU A 61 2.68 4.13 -16.92
N ALA A 62 2.02 4.39 -15.79
CA ALA A 62 0.75 5.11 -15.76
C ALA A 62 0.89 6.54 -16.33
N GLU A 63 2.01 7.22 -16.02
CA GLU A 63 2.34 8.52 -16.61
C GLU A 63 2.53 8.46 -18.12
N ARG A 64 3.13 7.38 -18.63
CA ARG A 64 3.30 7.18 -20.08
C ARG A 64 1.97 7.03 -20.81
N HIS A 65 0.96 6.47 -20.15
CA HIS A 65 -0.39 6.28 -20.69
C HIS A 65 -1.38 7.37 -20.22
N PHE A 66 -0.89 8.50 -19.73
CA PHE A 66 -1.72 9.58 -19.21
C PHE A 66 -2.80 10.04 -20.22
N SER A 67 -4.00 10.34 -19.72
CA SER A 67 -5.18 10.69 -20.54
C SER A 67 -5.76 9.56 -21.41
N GLN A 68 -5.31 8.31 -21.22
CA GLN A 68 -5.91 7.12 -21.83
C GLN A 68 -6.31 6.08 -20.77
N PRO A 69 -7.28 5.19 -21.05
CA PRO A 69 -7.61 4.08 -20.16
C PRO A 69 -6.43 3.10 -20.03
N MET A 70 -5.60 3.30 -19.00
CA MET A 70 -4.34 2.59 -18.79
C MET A 70 -4.42 1.32 -17.95
N VAL A 71 -5.55 0.99 -17.31
CA VAL A 71 -5.63 -0.15 -16.36
C VAL A 71 -5.21 -1.47 -17.02
N HIS A 72 -5.69 -1.73 -18.24
CA HIS A 72 -5.35 -2.95 -18.95
C HIS A 72 -3.86 -3.01 -19.33
N GLU A 73 -3.33 -1.91 -19.85
CA GLU A 73 -1.91 -1.77 -20.21
C GLU A 73 -0.99 -2.01 -19.01
N LEU A 74 -1.34 -1.44 -17.85
CA LEU A 74 -0.60 -1.64 -16.60
C LEU A 74 -0.57 -3.11 -16.17
N ILE A 75 -1.67 -3.84 -16.35
CA ILE A 75 -1.75 -5.28 -16.03
C ILE A 75 -0.87 -6.09 -16.98
N LEU A 76 -0.94 -5.82 -18.29
CA LEU A 76 -0.09 -6.49 -19.27
C LEU A 76 1.40 -6.20 -19.01
N TRP A 77 1.72 -4.95 -18.73
CA TRP A 77 3.08 -4.52 -18.45
C TRP A 77 3.65 -5.25 -17.25
N ILE A 78 2.93 -5.36 -16.13
CA ILE A 78 3.46 -6.04 -14.94
C ILE A 78 3.58 -7.55 -15.16
N GLN A 79 2.67 -8.17 -15.92
CA GLN A 79 2.78 -9.58 -16.28
C GLN A 79 4.07 -9.90 -17.05
N GLN A 80 4.51 -8.96 -17.90
CA GLN A 80 5.70 -9.11 -18.74
C GLN A 80 6.99 -8.68 -18.01
N ASN A 81 6.92 -7.63 -17.19
CA ASN A 81 8.10 -6.95 -16.63
C ASN A 81 8.32 -7.21 -15.13
N LEU A 82 7.54 -8.10 -14.49
CA LEU A 82 7.68 -8.38 -13.05
C LEU A 82 9.12 -8.79 -12.68
N LYS A 83 9.75 -9.66 -13.48
CA LYS A 83 11.12 -10.13 -13.22
C LYS A 83 12.11 -8.97 -13.11
N HIS A 84 12.11 -8.11 -14.13
CA HIS A 84 13.01 -6.97 -14.20
C HIS A 84 12.72 -5.93 -13.11
N ALA A 85 11.44 -5.73 -12.76
CA ALA A 85 11.07 -4.84 -11.66
C ALA A 85 11.58 -5.34 -10.30
N VAL A 86 11.56 -6.67 -10.09
CA VAL A 86 12.03 -7.32 -8.86
C VAL A 86 13.56 -7.41 -8.81
N GLU A 87 14.22 -7.83 -9.89
CA GLU A 87 15.68 -7.93 -9.99
C GLU A 87 16.37 -6.58 -9.80
N ARG A 88 15.80 -5.50 -10.36
CA ARG A 88 16.32 -4.15 -10.17
C ARG A 88 16.18 -3.66 -8.73
N ALA A 89 15.17 -4.13 -8.01
CA ALA A 89 15.02 -3.85 -6.58
C ALA A 89 16.14 -4.51 -5.75
N GLU A 90 16.61 -5.70 -6.16
CA GLU A 90 17.72 -6.38 -5.49
C GLU A 90 19.09 -5.81 -5.90
N ALA A 91 19.27 -5.43 -7.17
CA ALA A 91 20.50 -4.79 -7.64
C ALA A 91 20.74 -3.41 -6.98
N SER A 92 19.67 -2.69 -6.65
CA SER A 92 19.75 -1.43 -5.90
C SER A 92 20.24 -1.59 -4.45
N VAL A 93 20.33 -2.82 -3.92
CA VAL A 93 20.79 -3.10 -2.55
C VAL A 93 22.29 -3.42 -2.48
N CYS A 94 22.94 -3.79 -3.59
CA CYS A 94 24.33 -4.27 -3.60
C CYS A 94 25.39 -3.28 -4.12
N SER A 95 25.02 -2.06 -4.55
CA SER A 95 26.01 -1.01 -4.84
C SER A 95 26.24 -0.15 -3.60
N GLY A 96 27.48 -0.16 -3.12
CA GLY A 96 27.91 0.24 -1.79
C GLY A 96 27.74 1.71 -1.37
N GLU A 97 27.82 1.84 -0.05
CA GLU A 97 28.05 3.00 0.82
C GLU A 97 26.88 3.91 1.23
N SER A 98 26.60 3.78 2.53
CA SER A 98 25.83 4.64 3.41
C SER A 98 26.15 6.12 3.24
N THR A 99 25.15 6.87 2.78
CA THR A 99 24.81 8.15 3.42
C THR A 99 23.40 8.07 3.96
N LEU A 100 23.33 8.13 5.29
CA LEU A 100 22.18 8.60 6.03
C LEU A 100 21.73 9.95 5.45
N SER A 101 20.65 9.96 4.67
CA SER A 101 19.87 11.14 4.23
C SER A 101 18.52 10.57 3.79
N THR A 102 17.47 10.56 4.63
CA THR A 102 16.48 11.64 4.74
C THR A 102 15.98 12.12 3.37
N ASP A 103 14.66 12.03 3.18
CA ASP A 103 13.86 12.57 2.08
C ASP A 103 13.96 11.88 0.71
N GLY A 104 13.40 10.67 0.60
CA GLY A 104 12.45 10.45 -0.50
C GLY A 104 11.13 11.08 -0.08
N PRO A 105 10.37 11.76 -0.96
CA PRO A 105 9.26 12.60 -0.54
C PRO A 105 8.39 11.76 0.36
N GLU A 106 8.40 12.13 1.65
CA GLU A 106 7.53 11.50 2.60
C GLU A 106 6.17 11.72 1.99
N GLU A 107 5.48 10.63 1.59
CA GLU A 107 4.05 10.71 1.39
C GLU A 107 3.56 11.17 2.76
N ASP A 108 3.43 12.49 2.90
CA ASP A 108 2.80 13.26 3.96
C ASP A 108 1.30 13.02 3.84
N GLY A 109 1.00 11.72 3.80
CA GLY A 109 -0.21 11.09 3.42
C GLY A 109 -0.70 10.41 4.67
N VAL A 110 -1.94 10.76 5.00
CA VAL A 110 -2.67 10.19 6.13
C VAL A 110 -2.64 8.66 6.02
N TRP A 111 -1.89 8.01 6.90
CA TRP A 111 -1.82 6.55 6.97
C TRP A 111 -2.99 6.02 7.79
N ILE A 112 -3.58 4.90 7.34
CA ILE A 112 -4.71 4.27 8.01
C ILE A 112 -4.34 2.83 8.37
N ALA A 113 -4.54 2.47 9.62
CA ALA A 113 -4.47 1.09 10.11
C ALA A 113 -5.82 0.65 10.67
N LEU A 114 -6.20 -0.59 10.39
CA LEU A 114 -7.39 -1.23 10.95
C LEU A 114 -6.95 -2.45 11.77
N LEU A 115 -7.19 -2.40 13.07
CA LEU A 115 -6.83 -3.44 14.03
C LEU A 115 -8.07 -4.20 14.45
N HIS A 116 -7.98 -5.52 14.48
CA HIS A 116 -9.01 -6.39 15.05
C HIS A 116 -8.65 -6.75 16.50
N LEU A 117 -9.61 -6.59 17.40
CA LEU A 117 -9.52 -6.97 18.81
C LEU A 117 -10.50 -8.12 19.08
N ASP A 118 -9.96 -9.27 19.44
CA ASP A 118 -10.77 -10.48 19.68
C ASP A 118 -11.67 -10.36 20.92
N HIS A 119 -11.19 -9.69 21.97
CA HIS A 119 -11.96 -9.53 23.20
C HIS A 119 -11.51 -8.32 24.02
N MET A 120 -12.46 -7.61 24.60
CA MET A 120 -12.22 -6.45 25.48
C MET A 120 -12.82 -6.70 26.86
N ARG A 121 -11.98 -7.07 27.83
CA ARG A 121 -12.43 -7.41 29.19
C ARG A 121 -12.96 -6.20 29.97
N ALA A 122 -12.37 -5.01 29.77
CA ALA A 122 -12.68 -3.80 30.53
C ALA A 122 -12.75 -2.57 29.61
N LYS A 123 -13.88 -2.42 28.90
CA LYS A 123 -14.06 -1.41 27.85
C LYS A 123 -13.56 -0.02 28.21
N GLY A 124 -13.97 0.50 29.37
CA GLY A 124 -13.57 1.85 29.79
C GLY A 124 -12.06 2.02 30.01
N LYS A 125 -11.35 0.98 30.47
CA LYS A 125 -9.89 1.03 30.64
C LYS A 125 -9.18 1.01 29.29
N TYR A 126 -9.62 0.13 28.38
CA TYR A 126 -9.04 0.02 27.03
C TYR A 126 -9.28 1.29 26.22
N VAL A 127 -10.49 1.86 26.26
CA VAL A 127 -10.80 3.12 25.57
C VAL A 127 -9.87 4.23 26.08
N LYS A 128 -9.72 4.40 27.39
CA LYS A 128 -8.80 5.41 27.96
C LYS A 128 -7.34 5.19 27.56
N THR A 129 -6.89 3.94 27.50
CA THR A 129 -5.52 3.62 27.07
C THR A 129 -5.32 3.95 25.59
N ILE A 130 -6.29 3.60 24.74
CA ILE A 130 -6.25 3.89 23.30
C ILE A 130 -6.33 5.40 23.05
N GLU A 131 -7.20 6.12 23.76
CA GLU A 131 -7.30 7.58 23.72
C GLU A 131 -5.96 8.23 24.10
N LYS A 132 -5.32 7.74 25.17
CA LYS A 132 -4.00 8.20 25.57
C LYS A 132 -2.95 7.96 24.50
N TRP A 133 -2.89 6.75 23.92
CA TRP A 133 -1.96 6.46 22.82
C TRP A 133 -2.25 7.31 21.59
N CYS A 134 -3.51 7.55 21.24
CA CYS A 134 -3.88 8.42 20.14
C CYS A 134 -3.43 9.87 20.39
N ALA A 135 -3.58 10.38 21.62
CA ALA A 135 -3.08 11.70 22.00
C ALA A 135 -1.55 11.78 21.95
N ASP A 136 -0.86 10.80 22.53
CA ASP A 136 0.61 10.74 22.60
C ASP A 136 1.23 10.65 21.19
N LEU A 137 0.59 9.93 20.27
CA LEU A 137 1.07 9.69 18.90
C LEU A 137 0.49 10.67 17.87
N LYS A 138 -0.35 11.63 18.30
CA LYS A 138 -1.11 12.56 17.44
C LYS A 138 -1.93 11.85 16.34
N LEU A 139 -2.53 10.72 16.70
CA LEU A 139 -3.38 9.92 15.82
C LEU A 139 -4.87 10.23 16.05
N THR A 140 -5.65 10.08 15.00
CA THR A 140 -7.12 10.03 15.07
C THR A 140 -7.57 8.58 15.15
N GLY A 141 -8.20 8.19 16.25
CA GLY A 141 -8.71 6.83 16.48
C GLY A 141 -10.23 6.75 16.46
N ARG A 142 -10.80 5.69 15.89
CA ARG A 142 -12.23 5.35 16.01
C ARG A 142 -12.40 3.88 16.37
N LEU A 143 -13.17 3.62 17.42
CA LEU A 143 -13.52 2.28 17.86
C LEU A 143 -14.89 1.89 17.31
N MET A 144 -14.96 0.76 16.61
CA MET A 144 -16.19 0.21 16.02
C MET A 144 -16.49 -1.14 16.66
N PHE A 145 -17.73 -1.32 17.10
CA PHE A 145 -18.22 -2.57 17.67
C PHE A 145 -19.23 -3.18 16.70
N MET A 146 -18.84 -4.24 15.99
CA MET A 146 -19.68 -4.94 15.01
C MET A 146 -19.99 -6.34 15.55
N GLY A 147 -20.99 -6.43 16.43
CA GLY A 147 -21.37 -7.67 17.09
C GLY A 147 -20.27 -8.18 18.03
N LYS A 148 -19.64 -9.31 17.66
CA LYS A 148 -18.51 -9.90 18.39
C LYS A 148 -17.15 -9.32 18.00
N MET A 149 -17.08 -8.62 16.86
CA MET A 149 -15.85 -8.06 16.34
C MET A 149 -15.64 -6.66 16.90
N ILE A 150 -14.45 -6.39 17.44
CA ILE A 150 -14.05 -5.05 17.87
C ILE A 150 -12.96 -4.57 16.92
N LEU A 151 -13.19 -3.44 16.26
CA LEU A 151 -12.26 -2.85 15.30
C LEU A 151 -11.77 -1.50 15.79
N ILE A 152 -10.46 -1.26 15.74
CA ILE A 152 -9.87 0.06 15.94
C ILE A 152 -9.37 0.56 14.59
N LEU A 153 -9.92 1.68 14.14
CA LEU A 153 -9.39 2.46 13.03
C LEU A 153 -8.44 3.51 13.59
N LEU A 154 -7.18 3.49 13.17
CA LEU A 154 -6.18 4.51 13.50
C LEU A 154 -5.79 5.24 12.22
N GLN A 155 -5.75 6.57 12.28
CA GLN A 155 -5.45 7.44 11.18
C GLN A 155 -4.40 8.47 11.62
N GLY A 156 -3.31 8.64 10.88
CA GLY A 156 -2.31 9.68 11.15
C GLY A 156 -0.99 9.42 10.46
N ASP A 157 0.09 9.99 10.98
CA ASP A 157 1.38 9.93 10.29
C ASP A 157 1.95 8.52 10.26
N ARG A 158 2.58 8.17 9.13
CA ARG A 158 3.25 6.88 8.94
C ARG A 158 4.28 6.57 10.03
N ARG A 159 4.91 7.60 10.60
CA ARG A 159 5.90 7.48 11.69
C ARG A 159 5.26 7.07 13.02
N SER A 160 4.00 7.42 13.21
CA SER A 160 3.21 7.14 14.41
C SER A 160 2.46 5.80 14.34
N ILE A 161 2.29 5.23 13.15
CA ILE A 161 1.65 3.93 12.90
C ILE A 161 2.71 2.93 12.44
N LYS A 162 3.43 2.33 13.38
CA LYS A 162 4.46 1.31 13.12
C LYS A 162 4.26 0.06 13.95
#